data_AF-A0A951N4D4-F1
#
_entry.id   AF-A0A951N4D4-F1
#
_cell.length_a   1.000
_cell.length_b   1.000
_cell.length_c   1.000
_cell.angle_alpha   90.00
_cell.angle_beta   90.00
_cell.angle_gamma   90.00
#
_symmetry.space_group_name_H-M   'P 1'
#
loop_
_entity.id
_entity.type
_entity.pdbx_description
1 polymer ?
#
loop_
_entity_poly.entity_id
_entity_poly.type
_entity_poly.pdbx_seq_one_letter_code
_entity_poly.pdbx_strand_id
1 'polypeptide(L)'
;MGNREEKKRRQALVEQMTQGELAEAEALMPISKPDLKALFDYVDDRLQQDGCDNTLESTRAFLTQRQLPTEPILDWLVEQGGSCDCEVIANAEGSWGEVVGSQ
;
A
#
# COMPACT_ATOMS: atom_id res chain seq x y z
N MET A 1 -36.89 -18.07 9.32
CA MET A 1 -36.40 -16.93 8.50
C MET A 1 -35.71 -15.97 9.46
N GLY A 2 -34.38 -15.98 9.58
CA GLY A 2 -33.70 -15.14 10.59
C GLY A 2 -32.18 -15.09 10.45
N ASN A 3 -31.57 -16.16 9.94
CA ASN A 3 -30.11 -16.25 9.83
C ASN A 3 -29.51 -15.42 8.66
N ARG A 4 -30.27 -15.16 7.59
CA ARG A 4 -29.78 -14.44 6.40
C ARG A 4 -29.75 -12.92 6.56
N GLU A 5 -30.74 -12.35 7.24
CA GLU A 5 -30.80 -10.91 7.51
C GLU A 5 -29.82 -10.49 8.60
N GLU A 6 -29.67 -11.30 9.65
CA GLU A 6 -28.67 -11.05 10.69
C GLU A 6 -27.24 -11.15 10.12
N LYS A 7 -26.98 -12.13 9.23
CA LYS A 7 -25.71 -12.22 8.51
C LYS A 7 -25.44 -10.99 7.64
N LYS A 8 -26.43 -10.51 6.89
CA LYS A 8 -26.30 -9.29 6.07
C LYS A 8 -26.06 -8.04 6.93
N ARG A 9 -26.74 -7.91 8.06
CA ARG A 9 -26.53 -6.78 9.00
C ARG A 9 -25.13 -6.80 9.61
N ARG A 10 -24.63 -7.98 10.01
CA ARG A 10 -23.26 -8.14 10.50
C ARG A 10 -22.23 -7.81 9.43
N GLN A 11 -22.43 -8.27 8.19
CA GLN A 11 -21.54 -7.96 7.07
C GLN A 11 -21.50 -6.45 6.79
N ALA A 12 -22.66 -5.81 6.64
CA ALA A 12 -22.73 -4.37 6.38
C ALA A 12 -22.08 -3.52 7.49
N LEU A 13 -22.21 -3.94 8.76
CA LEU A 13 -21.56 -3.26 9.89
C LEU A 13 -20.03 -3.41 9.83
N VAL A 14 -19.53 -4.60 9.53
CA VAL A 14 -18.09 -4.85 9.34
C VAL A 14 -17.56 -4.06 8.15
N GLU A 15 -18.26 -4.06 7.01
CA GLU A 15 -17.89 -3.29 5.83
C GLU A 15 -17.81 -1.79 6.14
N GLN A 16 -18.79 -1.23 6.86
CA GLN A 16 -18.75 0.19 7.26
C GLN A 16 -17.58 0.52 8.20
N MET A 17 -17.25 -0.37 9.14
CA MET A 17 -16.10 -0.19 10.03
C MET A 17 -14.80 -0.22 9.22
N THR A 18 -14.62 -1.22 8.36
CA THR A 18 -13.43 -1.34 7.51
C THR A 18 -13.27 -0.15 6.56
N GLN A 19 -14.37 0.38 6.00
CA GLN A 19 -14.33 1.56 5.15
C GLN A 19 -13.95 2.82 5.91
N GLY A 20 -14.38 2.96 7.17
CA GLY A 20 -13.97 4.07 8.04
C GLY A 20 -12.48 4.01 8.36
N GLU A 21 -12.00 2.83 8.76
CA GLU A 21 -10.58 2.59 9.09
C GLU A 21 -9.66 2.84 7.87
N LEU A 22 -10.07 2.40 6.68
CA LEU A 22 -9.36 2.67 5.43
C LEU A 22 -9.31 4.17 5.13
N ALA A 23 -10.44 4.88 5.22
CA ALA A 23 -10.48 6.32 4.93
C ALA A 23 -9.58 7.14 5.88
N GLU A 24 -9.51 6.76 7.16
CA GLU A 24 -8.61 7.39 8.14
C GLU A 24 -7.15 7.08 7.83
N ALA A 25 -6.83 5.83 7.49
CA ALA A 25 -5.47 5.44 7.10
C ALA A 25 -5.04 6.13 5.79
N GLU A 26 -5.95 6.26 4.82
CA GLU A 26 -5.74 6.98 3.57
C GLU A 26 -5.43 8.46 3.80
N ALA A 27 -6.09 9.09 4.79
CA ALA A 27 -5.85 10.48 5.16
C ALA A 27 -4.48 10.71 5.82
N LEU A 28 -3.87 9.66 6.36
CA LEU A 28 -2.55 9.70 6.99
C LEU A 28 -1.40 9.37 6.02
N MET A 29 -1.70 8.97 4.77
CA MET A 29 -0.67 8.61 3.80
C MET A 29 0.19 9.83 3.41
N PRO A 30 1.53 9.72 3.47
CA PRO A 30 2.44 10.78 3.02
C PRO A 30 2.60 10.83 1.50
N ILE A 31 1.93 9.94 0.76
CA ILE A 31 2.01 9.78 -0.69
C ILE A 31 0.60 9.73 -1.30
N SER A 32 0.45 10.27 -2.50
CA SER A 32 -0.82 10.21 -3.23
C SER A 32 -1.07 8.79 -3.76
N LYS A 33 -2.34 8.36 -3.85
CA LYS A 33 -2.68 7.06 -4.47
C LYS A 33 -2.06 6.83 -5.86
N PRO A 34 -2.12 7.78 -6.82
CA PRO A 34 -1.52 7.54 -8.13
C PRO A 34 0.01 7.43 -8.07
N ASP A 35 0.68 8.15 -7.16
CA ASP A 35 2.13 8.01 -6.97
C ASP A 35 2.49 6.70 -6.26
N LEU A 36 1.66 6.24 -5.32
CA LEU A 36 1.84 4.96 -4.63
C LEU A 36 1.65 3.79 -5.61
N LYS A 37 0.62 3.83 -6.47
CA LYS A 37 0.48 2.85 -7.55
C LYS A 37 1.71 2.83 -8.46
N ALA A 38 2.14 4.02 -8.91
CA ALA A 38 3.30 4.13 -9.79
C ALA A 38 4.61 3.69 -9.10
N LEU A 39 4.71 3.83 -7.77
CA LEU A 39 5.80 3.30 -6.98
C LEU A 39 5.79 1.78 -7.01
N PHE A 40 4.65 1.14 -6.74
CA PHE A 40 4.54 -0.33 -6.79
C PHE A 40 4.89 -0.87 -8.18
N ASP A 41 4.29 -0.32 -9.23
CA ASP A 41 4.60 -0.71 -10.62
C ASP A 41 6.13 -0.60 -10.89
N TYR A 42 6.75 0.52 -10.49
CA TYR A 42 8.19 0.74 -10.71
C TYR A 42 9.06 -0.25 -9.93
N VAL A 43 8.73 -0.52 -8.67
CA VAL A 43 9.51 -1.42 -7.82
C VAL A 43 9.36 -2.86 -8.29
N ASP A 44 8.17 -3.30 -8.69
CA ASP A 44 7.97 -4.65 -9.24
C ASP A 44 8.76 -4.86 -10.54
N ASP A 45 8.70 -3.91 -11.48
CA ASP A 45 9.52 -3.93 -12.71
C ASP A 45 11.03 -4.04 -12.41
N ARG A 46 11.51 -3.33 -11.37
CA ARG A 46 12.91 -3.40 -10.93
C ARG A 46 13.27 -4.73 -10.31
N LEU A 47 12.42 -5.27 -9.44
CA LEU A 47 12.63 -6.58 -8.82
C LEU A 47 12.66 -7.72 -9.85
N GLN A 48 11.88 -7.62 -10.92
CA GLN A 48 11.91 -8.59 -12.01
C GLN A 48 13.23 -8.55 -12.81
N GLN A 49 13.87 -7.39 -12.92
CA GLN A 49 15.12 -7.21 -13.66
C GLN A 49 16.36 -7.54 -12.82
N ASP A 50 16.43 -6.98 -11.62
CA ASP A 50 17.64 -6.94 -10.80
C ASP A 50 17.55 -7.88 -9.58
N GLY A 51 16.34 -8.34 -9.23
CA GLY A 51 16.08 -9.10 -8.00
C GLY A 51 16.02 -8.20 -6.76
N CYS A 52 15.84 -8.82 -5.58
CA CYS A 52 15.89 -8.09 -4.32
C CYS A 52 17.30 -8.14 -3.71
N ASP A 53 17.84 -6.97 -3.37
CA ASP A 53 19.11 -6.77 -2.68
C ASP A 53 18.95 -6.52 -1.16
N ASN A 54 17.72 -6.62 -0.64
CA ASN A 54 17.32 -6.30 0.74
C ASN A 54 17.49 -4.81 1.10
N THR A 55 17.42 -3.92 0.12
CA THR A 55 17.44 -2.47 0.33
C THR A 55 16.15 -1.83 -0.18
N LEU A 56 16.03 -0.51 0.02
CA LEU A 56 14.97 0.34 -0.54
C LEU A 56 15.53 1.23 -1.65
N GLU A 57 16.58 0.80 -2.36
CA GLU A 57 17.24 1.62 -3.38
C GLU A 57 16.29 1.97 -4.54
N SER A 58 15.48 1.02 -5.01
CA SER A 58 14.52 1.27 -6.10
C SER A 58 13.42 2.22 -5.64
N THR A 59 12.86 1.97 -4.45
CA THR A 59 11.89 2.85 -3.81
C THR A 59 12.43 4.28 -3.66
N ARG A 60 13.63 4.43 -3.08
CA ARG A 60 14.27 5.73 -2.87
C ARG A 60 14.56 6.45 -4.19
N ALA A 61 14.99 5.71 -5.22
CA ALA A 61 15.24 6.25 -6.55
C ALA A 61 13.96 6.80 -7.18
N PHE A 62 12.85 6.06 -7.09
CA PHE A 62 11.54 6.52 -7.59
C PHE A 62 11.08 7.81 -6.89
N LEU A 63 11.11 7.82 -5.55
CA LEU A 63 10.68 8.97 -4.76
C LEU A 63 11.51 10.22 -5.09
N THR A 64 12.84 10.05 -5.22
CA THR A 64 13.75 11.13 -5.59
C THR A 64 13.49 11.65 -7.00
N GLN A 65 13.27 10.74 -7.97
CA GLN A 65 12.96 11.11 -9.36
C GLN A 65 11.65 11.89 -9.46
N ARG A 66 10.65 11.53 -8.66
CA ARG A 66 9.34 12.19 -8.61
C ARG A 66 9.30 13.43 -7.70
N GLN A 67 10.43 13.77 -7.07
CA GLN A 67 10.54 14.87 -6.10
C GLN A 67 9.53 14.74 -4.94
N LEU A 68 9.23 13.50 -4.54
CA LEU A 68 8.35 13.17 -3.42
C LEU A 68 9.12 13.21 -2.09
N PRO A 69 8.44 13.42 -0.95
CA PRO A 69 9.08 13.46 0.35
C PRO A 69 9.61 12.07 0.74
N THR A 70 10.88 11.81 0.43
CA THR A 70 11.50 10.48 0.59
C THR A 70 11.41 9.94 2.02
N GLU A 71 11.91 10.66 3.02
CA GLU A 71 11.97 10.12 4.39
C GLU A 71 10.58 9.82 4.99
N PRO A 72 9.58 10.73 4.92
CA PRO A 72 8.24 10.43 5.42
C PRO A 72 7.59 9.22 4.74
N ILE A 73 7.81 9.05 3.42
CA ILE A 73 7.23 7.93 2.68
C ILE A 73 7.93 6.63 3.03
N LEU A 74 9.26 6.63 3.18
CA LEU A 74 10.01 5.44 3.61
C LEU A 74 9.62 5.01 5.03
N ASP A 75 9.47 5.95 5.96
CA ASP A 75 9.05 5.65 7.34
C ASP A 75 7.67 5.00 7.34
N TRP A 76 6.72 5.59 6.61
CA TRP A 76 5.38 5.02 6.43
C TRP A 76 5.40 3.64 5.78
N LEU A 77 6.21 3.42 4.74
CA LEU A 77 6.35 2.09 4.12
C LEU A 77 6.88 1.05 5.10
N VAL A 78 7.83 1.41 5.96
CA VAL A 78 8.33 0.53 7.03
C VAL A 78 7.22 0.22 8.05
N GLU A 79 6.36 1.18 8.40
CA GLU A 79 5.17 0.92 9.23
C GLU A 79 4.18 -0.04 8.55
N GLN A 80 4.10 -0.04 7.22
CA GLN A 80 3.34 -1.02 6.43
C GLN A 80 4.09 -2.36 6.25
N GLY A 81 5.25 -2.53 6.86
CA GLY A 81 6.07 -3.74 6.78
C GLY A 81 7.00 -3.81 5.58
N GLY A 82 7.24 -2.72 4.85
CA GLY A 82 8.10 -2.65 3.67
C GLY A 82 9.53 -2.20 3.98
N SER A 83 10.39 -3.08 4.55
CA SER A 83 11.78 -2.72 4.86
C SER A 83 12.80 -2.99 3.73
N CYS A 84 12.47 -3.84 2.75
CA CYS A 84 13.11 -3.93 1.42
C CYS A 84 12.09 -3.59 0.31
N ASP A 85 12.59 -3.31 -0.88
CA ASP A 85 11.80 -3.20 -2.12
C ASP A 85 10.87 -4.41 -2.30
N CYS A 86 11.34 -5.62 -1.94
CA CYS A 86 10.54 -6.85 -1.98
C CYS A 86 9.36 -6.89 -1.02
N GLU A 87 9.52 -6.34 0.17
CA GLU A 87 8.51 -6.27 1.23
C GLU A 87 7.55 -5.12 0.97
N VAL A 88 7.99 -4.05 0.30
CA VAL A 88 7.08 -3.01 -0.21
C VAL A 88 6.04 -3.66 -1.13
N ILE A 89 6.45 -4.54 -2.05
CA ILE A 89 5.51 -5.28 -2.89
C ILE A 89 4.75 -6.34 -2.07
N ALA A 90 5.43 -7.18 -1.29
CA ALA A 90 4.75 -8.28 -0.60
C ALA A 90 3.75 -7.82 0.49
N ASN A 91 4.04 -6.73 1.19
CA ASN A 91 3.27 -6.28 2.36
C ASN A 91 2.49 -4.99 2.08
N ALA A 92 3.15 -3.94 1.58
CA ALA A 92 2.50 -2.65 1.36
C ALA A 92 1.55 -2.71 0.17
N GLU A 93 1.94 -3.31 -0.96
CA GLU A 93 1.01 -3.53 -2.08
C GLU A 93 -0.09 -4.55 -1.70
N GLY A 94 0.21 -5.58 -0.91
CA GLY A 94 -0.81 -6.49 -0.39
C GLY A 94 -1.90 -5.78 0.44
N SER A 95 -1.54 -4.69 1.13
CA SER A 95 -2.46 -3.92 1.99
C SER A 95 -3.14 -2.75 1.26
N TRP A 96 -2.48 -2.18 0.26
CA TRP A 96 -2.91 -0.94 -0.41
C TRP A 96 -3.21 -1.10 -1.90
N GLY A 97 -2.90 -2.24 -2.50
CA GLY A 97 -3.04 -2.51 -3.93
C GLY A 97 -4.48 -2.35 -4.42
N GLU A 98 -5.44 -2.91 -3.69
CA GLU A 98 -6.88 -2.73 -4.00
C GLU A 98 -7.32 -1.25 -3.89
N VAL A 99 -6.72 -0.48 -2.98
CA VAL A 99 -7.04 0.93 -2.74
C VAL A 99 -6.48 1.84 -3.85
N VAL A 100 -5.29 1.51 -4.37
CA VAL A 100 -4.61 2.29 -5.42
C VAL A 100 -4.83 1.73 -6.83
N GLY A 101 -5.47 0.57 -6.94
CA GLY A 101 -5.74 -0.10 -8.21
C GLY A 101 -4.51 -0.72 -8.85
N SER A 102 -3.52 -1.16 -8.06
CA SER A 102 -2.48 -2.06 -8.57
C SER A 102 -3.02 -3.50 -8.52
N GLN A 103 -2.99 -4.17 -9.67
CA GLN A 103 -3.40 -5.57 -9.87
C GLN A 103 -2.41 -6.24 -10.81
#